data_AF-A0A7S0AH06-F1
#
_entry.id   AF-A0A7S0AH06-F1
#
_cell.length_a   1.000
_cell.length_b   1.000
_cell.length_c   1.000
_cell.angle_alpha   90.00
_cell.angle_beta   90.00
_cell.angle_gamma   90.00
#
_symmetry.space_group_name_H-M   'P 1'
#
loop_
_entity.id
_entity.type
_entity.pdbx_description
1 polymer ?
#
loop_
_entity_poly.entity_id
_entity_poly.type
_entity_poly.pdbx_seq_one_letter_code
_entity_poly.pdbx_strand_id
1 'polypeptide(L)'
;GGQDEVKGGGGDGGQPEHMDKFFRHVDFVKEDIDAVKEATKRIGEINEEAVLATTTSKESELSRILRPIVDETNKRAKRTKNLLALLKEENEKLKKEKDTKASDMRIRENLCNTLTRKFIDEMKLYQNAQQKYKSDIKKKVTRQVQIVKPDATDEDVDMVMRSEGGREALYRVRRIP
;
A
#
# COMPACT_ATOMS: atom_id res chain seq x y z
N GLY A 1 50.77 36.37 -35.52
CA GLY A 1 49.80 35.52 -36.24
C GLY A 1 49.25 34.53 -35.25
N GLY A 2 47.94 34.59 -35.01
CA GLY A 2 47.25 33.71 -34.07
C GLY A 2 46.95 32.32 -34.61
N GLN A 3 46.56 31.47 -33.66
CA GLN A 3 45.66 30.31 -33.71
C GLN A 3 45.74 29.68 -32.31
N ASP A 4 44.80 29.96 -31.41
CA ASP A 4 43.48 29.31 -31.28
C ASP A 4 43.58 27.81 -31.02
N GLU A 5 43.55 27.42 -29.74
CA GLU A 5 42.94 26.16 -29.31
C GLU A 5 42.07 26.40 -28.06
N VAL A 6 40.81 26.72 -28.38
CA VAL A 6 39.55 26.35 -27.73
C VAL A 6 39.62 25.82 -26.29
N LYS A 7 39.19 26.67 -25.34
CA LYS A 7 38.66 26.27 -24.04
C LYS A 7 37.50 25.27 -24.21
N GLY A 8 37.73 24.02 -23.84
CA GLY A 8 36.67 23.05 -23.56
C GLY A 8 35.88 23.47 -22.33
N GLY A 9 34.77 24.19 -22.54
CA GLY A 9 33.79 24.49 -21.52
C GLY A 9 33.03 23.24 -21.10
N GLY A 10 33.56 22.53 -20.10
CA GLY A 10 32.82 21.56 -19.32
C GLY A 10 31.86 22.30 -18.38
N GLY A 11 30.70 22.68 -18.90
CA GLY A 11 29.60 23.16 -18.07
C GLY A 11 29.08 22.02 -17.21
N ASP A 12 29.66 21.86 -16.03
CA ASP A 12 29.03 21.15 -14.92
C ASP A 12 27.81 21.98 -14.47
N GLY A 13 26.74 21.85 -15.25
CA GLY A 13 25.43 22.40 -14.94
C GLY A 13 24.80 21.57 -13.83
N GLY A 14 25.36 21.66 -12.62
CA GLY A 14 24.79 21.05 -11.42
C GLY A 14 23.31 21.41 -11.34
N GLN A 15 22.45 20.39 -11.28
CA GLN A 15 21.02 20.63 -11.12
C GLN A 15 20.81 21.50 -9.87
N PRO A 16 19.89 22.48 -9.92
CA PRO A 16 19.59 23.29 -8.76
C PRO A 16 19.24 22.39 -7.56
N GLU A 17 19.72 22.71 -6.35
CA GLU A 17 19.50 21.91 -5.14
C GLU A 17 18.02 21.56 -4.88
N HIS A 18 17.10 22.43 -5.33
CA HIS A 18 15.66 22.20 -5.24
C HIS A 18 15.17 21.02 -6.11
N MET A 19 15.82 20.76 -7.24
CA MET A 19 15.53 19.62 -8.12
C MET A 19 16.07 18.32 -7.53
N ASP A 20 17.24 18.33 -6.92
CA ASP A 20 17.79 17.14 -6.24
C ASP A 20 16.89 16.68 -5.09
N LYS A 21 16.42 17.62 -4.25
CA LYS A 21 15.45 17.33 -3.19
C LYS A 21 14.15 16.76 -3.77
N PHE A 22 13.66 17.35 -4.86
CA PHE A 22 12.46 16.90 -5.55
C PHE A 22 12.61 15.46 -6.08
N PHE A 23 13.72 15.14 -6.75
CA PHE A 23 13.95 13.79 -7.28
C PHE A 23 14.06 12.74 -6.17
N ARG A 24 14.72 13.06 -5.04
CA ARG A 24 14.72 12.17 -3.87
C ARG A 24 13.31 11.88 -3.36
N HIS A 25 12.46 12.90 -3.23
CA HIS A 25 11.07 12.70 -2.84
C HIS A 25 10.30 11.86 -3.85
N VAL A 26 10.52 12.09 -5.15
CA VAL A 26 9.93 11.30 -6.24
C VAL A 26 10.32 9.83 -6.13
N ASP A 27 11.59 9.53 -5.84
CA ASP A 27 12.05 8.15 -5.73
C ASP A 27 11.49 7.46 -4.48
N PHE A 28 11.43 8.14 -3.33
CA PHE A 28 10.72 7.62 -2.16
C PHE A 28 9.24 7.31 -2.43
N VAL A 29 8.54 8.17 -3.19
CA VAL A 29 7.15 7.90 -3.57
C VAL A 29 7.05 6.67 -4.46
N LYS A 30 7.96 6.48 -5.42
CA LYS A 30 7.97 5.28 -6.28
C LYS A 30 8.19 4.02 -5.46
N GLU A 31 9.19 4.01 -4.59
CA GLU A 31 9.50 2.88 -3.71
C GLU A 31 8.30 2.48 -2.84
N ASP A 32 7.58 3.46 -2.29
CA ASP A 32 6.39 3.17 -1.50
C ASP A 32 5.22 2.65 -2.35
N ILE A 33 5.04 3.15 -3.58
CA ILE A 33 4.03 2.62 -4.51
C ILE A 33 4.35 1.15 -4.84
N ASP A 34 5.62 0.84 -5.14
CA ASP A 34 6.04 -0.52 -5.44
C ASP A 34 5.87 -1.44 -4.22
N ALA A 35 6.13 -0.95 -3.00
CA ALA A 35 5.86 -1.70 -1.78
C ALA A 35 4.36 -2.00 -1.59
N VAL A 36 3.46 -1.07 -1.90
CA VAL A 36 1.99 -1.29 -1.87
C VAL A 36 1.59 -2.35 -2.90
N LYS A 37 2.19 -2.33 -4.08
CA LYS A 37 1.96 -3.34 -5.12
C LYS A 37 2.38 -4.73 -4.67
N GLU A 38 3.58 -4.87 -4.12
CA GLU A 38 4.05 -6.17 -3.60
C GLU A 38 3.19 -6.66 -2.43
N ALA A 39 2.78 -5.76 -1.53
CA ALA A 39 1.84 -6.11 -0.48
C ALA A 39 0.49 -6.59 -1.03
N THR A 40 -0.04 -5.94 -2.07
CA THR A 40 -1.28 -6.35 -2.74
C THR A 40 -1.18 -7.76 -3.28
N LYS A 41 -0.08 -8.08 -3.99
CA LYS A 41 0.19 -9.43 -4.47
C LYS A 41 0.27 -10.43 -3.33
N ARG A 42 1.02 -10.10 -2.27
CA ARG A 42 1.21 -10.99 -1.12
C ARG A 42 -0.09 -11.27 -0.37
N ILE A 43 -0.98 -10.27 -0.25
CA ILE A 43 -2.33 -10.47 0.30
C ILE A 43 -3.14 -11.43 -0.57
N GLY A 44 -3.02 -11.33 -1.90
CA GLY A 44 -3.63 -12.26 -2.84
C GLY A 44 -3.19 -13.71 -2.61
N GLU A 45 -1.87 -13.94 -2.53
CA GLU A 45 -1.29 -15.26 -2.25
C GLU A 45 -1.75 -15.81 -0.89
N ILE A 46 -1.69 -14.99 0.17
CA ILE A 46 -2.16 -15.37 1.51
C ILE A 46 -3.65 -15.73 1.48
N ASN A 47 -4.46 -15.00 0.70
CA ASN A 47 -5.89 -15.32 0.56
C ASN A 47 -6.11 -16.68 -0.08
N GLU A 48 -5.39 -16.98 -1.17
CA GLU A 48 -5.47 -18.28 -1.85
C GLU A 48 -5.08 -19.43 -0.89
N GLU A 49 -3.95 -19.28 -0.19
CA GLU A 49 -3.52 -20.24 0.84
C GLU A 49 -4.55 -20.38 1.96
N ALA A 50 -5.10 -19.26 2.43
CA ALA A 50 -6.04 -19.24 3.54
C ALA A 50 -7.40 -19.83 3.15
N VAL A 51 -7.85 -19.69 1.91
CA VAL A 51 -9.08 -20.35 1.42
C VAL A 51 -8.90 -21.87 1.37
N LEU A 52 -7.72 -22.36 0.95
CA LEU A 52 -7.41 -23.78 0.81
C LEU A 52 -7.05 -24.47 2.13
N ALA A 53 -6.64 -23.72 3.16
CA ALA A 53 -6.25 -24.27 4.45
C ALA A 53 -7.37 -25.15 5.04
N THR A 54 -7.03 -26.36 5.51
CA THR A 54 -8.00 -27.28 6.13
C THR A 54 -7.90 -27.30 7.65
N THR A 55 -6.88 -26.64 8.22
CA THR A 55 -6.59 -26.60 9.65
C THR A 55 -6.59 -25.18 10.20
N THR A 56 -7.11 -25.02 11.42
CA THR A 56 -7.15 -23.73 12.12
C THR A 56 -5.75 -23.20 12.46
N SER A 57 -4.76 -24.10 12.64
CA SER A 57 -3.36 -23.72 12.87
C SER A 57 -2.78 -22.99 11.65
N LYS A 58 -3.02 -23.48 10.44
CA LYS A 58 -2.55 -22.83 9.20
C LYS A 58 -3.24 -21.50 8.96
N GLU A 59 -4.54 -21.41 9.22
CA GLU A 59 -5.30 -20.15 9.15
C GLU A 59 -4.75 -19.09 10.12
N SER A 60 -4.42 -19.49 11.35
CA SER A 60 -3.84 -18.60 12.37
C SER A 60 -2.44 -18.11 11.96
N GLU A 61 -1.59 -19.00 11.43
CA GLU A 61 -0.28 -18.64 10.89
C GLU A 61 -0.40 -17.59 9.79
N LEU A 62 -1.26 -17.81 8.80
CA LEU A 62 -1.48 -16.89 7.67
C LEU A 62 -2.00 -15.53 8.15
N SER A 63 -2.92 -15.51 9.12
CA SER A 63 -3.40 -14.27 9.76
C SER A 63 -2.26 -13.51 10.47
N ARG A 64 -1.35 -14.22 11.14
CA ARG A 64 -0.17 -13.63 11.80
C ARG A 64 0.82 -13.04 10.80
N ILE A 65 0.97 -13.64 9.62
CA ILE A 65 1.81 -13.12 8.53
C ILE A 65 1.16 -11.89 7.88
N LEU A 66 -0.16 -11.91 7.72
CA LEU A 66 -0.91 -10.82 7.07
C LEU A 66 -0.87 -9.50 7.86
N ARG A 67 -1.01 -9.56 9.19
CA ARG A 67 -1.05 -8.37 10.07
C ARG A 67 0.12 -7.40 9.84
N PRO A 68 1.39 -7.81 9.94
CA PRO A 68 2.51 -6.88 9.75
C PRO A 68 2.58 -6.32 8.32
N ILE A 69 2.17 -7.09 7.31
CA ILE A 69 2.11 -6.61 5.91
C ILE A 69 1.11 -5.45 5.82
N VAL A 70 -0.09 -5.62 6.38
CA VAL A 70 -1.13 -4.59 6.37
C VAL A 70 -0.68 -3.34 7.14
N ASP A 71 -0.12 -3.51 8.33
CA ASP A 71 0.32 -2.40 9.18
C ASP A 71 1.43 -1.57 8.51
N GLU A 72 2.44 -2.24 7.96
CA GLU A 72 3.55 -1.58 7.27
C GLU A 72 3.07 -0.88 5.99
N THR A 73 2.22 -1.53 5.20
CA THR A 73 1.68 -0.95 3.98
C THR A 73 0.82 0.28 4.28
N ASN A 74 0.03 0.27 5.35
CA ASN A 74 -0.76 1.43 5.77
C ASN A 74 0.12 2.61 6.21
N LYS A 75 1.23 2.36 6.91
CA LYS A 75 2.21 3.40 7.27
C LYS A 75 2.83 4.02 6.03
N ARG A 76 3.26 3.19 5.08
CA ARG A 76 3.80 3.64 3.79
C ARG A 76 2.79 4.46 3.00
N ALA A 77 1.58 3.95 2.82
CA ALA A 77 0.51 4.68 2.13
C ALA A 77 0.23 6.06 2.75
N LYS A 78 0.22 6.17 4.08
CA LYS A 78 0.07 7.46 4.78
C LYS A 78 1.24 8.39 4.49
N ARG A 79 2.48 7.87 4.52
CA ARG A 79 3.69 8.64 4.17
C ARG A 79 3.65 9.12 2.72
N THR A 80 3.34 8.25 1.77
CA THR A 80 3.23 8.58 0.34
C THR A 80 2.19 9.66 0.09
N LYS A 81 1.00 9.54 0.72
CA LYS A 81 -0.05 10.56 0.63
C LYS A 81 0.44 11.93 1.12
N ASN A 82 1.11 11.97 2.27
CA ASN A 82 1.64 13.21 2.83
C ASN A 82 2.74 13.81 1.94
N LEU A 83 3.64 12.98 1.42
CA LEU A 83 4.73 13.43 0.55
C LEU A 83 4.22 13.95 -0.79
N LEU A 84 3.23 13.29 -1.40
CA LEU A 84 2.55 13.79 -2.60
C LEU A 84 1.84 15.12 -2.37
N ALA A 85 1.21 15.31 -1.20
CA ALA A 85 0.58 16.58 -0.84
C ALA A 85 1.62 17.70 -0.68
N LEU A 86 2.74 17.40 0.00
CA LEU A 86 3.86 18.32 0.17
C LEU A 86 4.47 18.72 -1.17
N LEU A 87 4.69 17.77 -2.09
CA LEU A 87 5.21 18.04 -3.43
C LEU A 87 4.28 18.96 -4.24
N LYS A 88 2.96 18.79 -4.10
CA LYS A 88 1.99 19.71 -4.73
C LYS A 88 2.08 21.12 -4.15
N GLU A 89 2.17 21.22 -2.82
CA GLU A 89 2.30 22.53 -2.16
C GLU A 89 3.62 23.23 -2.54
N GLU A 90 4.74 22.50 -2.58
CA GLU A 90 6.02 23.02 -3.04
C GLU A 90 5.95 23.49 -4.50
N ASN A 91 5.24 22.77 -5.38
CA ASN A 91 5.03 23.22 -6.76
C ASN A 91 4.22 24.53 -6.82
N GLU A 92 3.15 24.67 -6.04
CA GLU A 92 2.35 25.89 -6.01
C GLU A 92 3.12 27.09 -5.44
N LYS A 93 4.06 26.86 -4.51
CA LYS A 93 4.97 27.89 -4.00
C LYS A 93 5.96 28.33 -5.09
N LEU A 94 6.66 27.39 -5.73
CA LEU A 94 7.64 27.71 -6.78
C LEU A 94 7.03 28.41 -7.99
N LYS A 95 5.75 28.17 -8.32
CA LYS A 95 5.04 28.91 -9.38
C LYS A 95 4.94 30.41 -9.13
N LYS A 96 4.90 30.82 -7.86
CA LYS A 96 4.79 32.24 -7.46
C LYS A 96 6.14 32.93 -7.45
N GLU A 97 7.23 32.16 -7.45
CA GLU A 97 8.60 32.65 -7.49
C GLU A 97 9.02 32.93 -8.93
N LYS A 98 9.60 34.11 -9.20
CA LYS A 98 9.98 34.54 -10.56
C LYS A 98 11.25 33.88 -11.10
N ASP A 99 12.02 33.20 -10.23
CA ASP A 99 13.30 32.58 -10.60
C ASP A 99 13.19 31.10 -11.00
N THR A 100 12.00 30.49 -10.94
CA THR A 100 11.86 29.08 -11.31
C THR A 100 11.80 28.91 -12.83
N LYS A 101 12.65 28.06 -13.38
CA LYS A 101 12.63 27.72 -14.81
C LYS A 101 11.32 27.01 -15.17
N ALA A 102 10.68 27.46 -16.25
CA ALA A 102 9.45 26.86 -16.76
C ALA A 102 9.61 25.35 -17.11
N SER A 103 10.80 24.94 -17.55
CA SER A 103 11.13 23.53 -17.80
C SER A 103 11.03 22.68 -16.54
N ASP A 104 11.56 23.19 -15.44
CA ASP A 104 11.67 22.49 -14.16
C ASP A 104 10.28 22.35 -13.55
N MET A 105 9.48 23.42 -13.61
CA MET A 105 8.07 23.38 -13.21
C MET A 105 7.27 22.33 -14.00
N ARG A 106 7.42 22.28 -15.32
CA ARG A 106 6.73 21.29 -16.15
C ARG A 106 7.11 19.86 -15.77
N ILE A 107 8.39 19.61 -15.49
CA ILE A 107 8.88 18.29 -15.03
C ILE A 107 8.25 17.94 -13.69
N ARG A 108 8.28 18.87 -12.72
CA ARG A 108 7.75 18.63 -11.37
C ARG A 108 6.24 18.34 -11.38
N GLU A 109 5.47 19.11 -12.15
CA GLU A 109 4.02 18.92 -12.28
C GLU A 109 3.68 17.58 -12.92
N ASN A 110 4.33 17.23 -14.03
CA ASN A 110 4.09 15.98 -14.74
C ASN A 110 4.37 14.77 -13.84
N LEU A 111 5.53 14.73 -13.19
CA LEU A 111 5.90 13.66 -12.28
C LEU A 111 4.93 13.55 -11.10
N CYS A 112 4.58 14.67 -10.45
CA CYS A 112 3.66 14.67 -9.31
C CYS A 112 2.26 14.16 -9.71
N ASN A 113 1.76 14.59 -10.86
CA ASN A 113 0.46 14.14 -11.39
C ASN A 113 0.48 12.64 -11.74
N THR A 114 1.53 12.17 -12.42
CA THR A 114 1.70 10.75 -12.76
C THR A 114 1.78 9.88 -11.51
N LEU A 115 2.60 10.26 -10.52
CA LEU A 115 2.75 9.50 -9.28
C LEU A 115 1.47 9.51 -8.44
N THR A 116 0.77 10.65 -8.38
CA THR A 116 -0.55 10.72 -7.71
C THR A 116 -1.52 9.71 -8.31
N ARG A 117 -1.62 9.66 -9.65
CA ARG A 117 -2.54 8.74 -10.33
C ARG A 117 -2.16 7.28 -10.06
N LYS A 118 -0.88 6.93 -10.25
CA LYS A 118 -0.36 5.58 -9.95
C LYS A 118 -0.64 5.16 -8.51
N PHE A 119 -0.38 6.05 -7.55
CA PHE A 119 -0.64 5.77 -6.14
C PHE A 119 -2.13 5.49 -5.88
N ILE A 120 -3.03 6.29 -6.44
CA ILE A 120 -4.48 6.09 -6.27
C ILE A 120 -4.91 4.75 -6.88
N ASP A 121 -4.43 4.43 -8.07
CA ASP A 121 -4.80 3.18 -8.75
C ASP A 121 -4.28 1.96 -7.97
N GLU A 122 -3.06 2.01 -7.46
CA GLU A 122 -2.49 0.92 -6.66
C GLU A 122 -3.18 0.77 -5.31
N MET A 123 -3.55 1.89 -4.68
CA MET A 123 -4.33 1.87 -3.44
C MET A 123 -5.73 1.24 -3.62
N LYS A 124 -6.37 1.42 -4.78
CA LYS A 124 -7.64 0.74 -5.08
C LYS A 124 -7.43 -0.77 -5.18
N LEU A 125 -6.37 -1.22 -5.87
CA LEU A 125 -6.04 -2.64 -5.97
C LEU A 125 -5.77 -3.25 -4.59
N TYR A 126 -4.99 -2.55 -3.76
CA TYR A 126 -4.71 -2.94 -2.38
C TYR A 126 -5.99 -3.07 -1.55
N GLN A 127 -6.86 -2.06 -1.57
CA GLN A 127 -8.14 -2.07 -0.87
C GLN A 127 -9.04 -3.22 -1.33
N ASN A 128 -9.09 -3.48 -2.64
CA ASN A 128 -9.85 -4.58 -3.20
C ASN A 128 -9.30 -5.94 -2.73
N ALA A 129 -7.97 -6.11 -2.69
CA ALA A 129 -7.34 -7.33 -2.18
C ALA A 129 -7.67 -7.58 -0.70
N GLN A 130 -7.61 -6.53 0.14
CA GLN A 130 -8.01 -6.63 1.56
C GLN A 130 -9.49 -6.99 1.74
N GLN A 131 -10.38 -6.36 0.97
CA GLN A 131 -11.81 -6.65 1.01
C GLN A 131 -12.11 -8.08 0.54
N LYS A 132 -11.44 -8.52 -0.53
CA LYS A 132 -11.55 -9.89 -1.05
C LYS A 132 -11.11 -10.89 0.02
N TYR A 133 -9.95 -10.69 0.65
CA TYR A 133 -9.49 -11.53 1.75
C TYR A 133 -10.54 -11.61 2.87
N LYS A 134 -11.03 -10.48 3.37
CA LYS A 134 -12.03 -10.45 4.43
C LYS A 134 -13.31 -11.20 4.05
N SER A 135 -13.80 -11.00 2.82
CA SER A 135 -15.01 -11.64 2.30
C SER A 135 -14.85 -13.15 2.14
N ASP A 136 -13.74 -13.59 1.56
CA ASP A 136 -13.45 -15.01 1.31
C ASP A 136 -13.27 -15.78 2.63
N ILE A 137 -12.55 -15.19 3.60
CA ILE A 137 -12.42 -15.77 4.95
C ILE A 137 -13.77 -15.81 5.66
N LYS A 138 -14.58 -14.74 5.60
CA LYS A 138 -15.93 -14.75 6.20
C LYS A 138 -16.77 -15.89 5.63
N LYS A 139 -16.85 -16.03 4.31
CA LYS A 139 -17.60 -17.11 3.64
C LYS A 139 -17.10 -18.49 4.06
N LYS A 140 -15.78 -18.67 4.18
CA LYS A 140 -15.19 -19.93 4.63
C LYS A 140 -15.60 -20.26 6.05
N VAL A 141 -15.48 -19.30 6.98
CA VAL A 141 -15.90 -19.49 8.37
C VAL A 141 -17.40 -19.75 8.46
N THR A 142 -18.24 -19.02 7.72
CA THR A 142 -19.68 -19.28 7.65
C THR A 142 -19.99 -20.74 7.30
N ARG A 143 -19.37 -21.28 6.24
CA ARG A 143 -19.56 -22.70 5.86
C ARG A 143 -19.12 -23.65 6.97
N GLN A 144 -17.99 -23.36 7.61
CA GLN A 144 -17.46 -24.18 8.72
C GLN A 144 -18.37 -24.15 9.95
N VAL A 145 -18.98 -23.01 10.26
CA VAL A 145 -19.93 -22.84 11.36
C VAL A 145 -21.23 -23.56 11.02
N GLN A 146 -21.74 -23.43 9.79
CA GLN A 146 -23.00 -24.05 9.33
C GLN A 146 -22.97 -25.59 9.35
N ILE A 147 -21.79 -26.21 9.21
CA ILE A 147 -21.63 -27.66 9.42
C ILE A 147 -21.97 -28.07 10.87
N VAL A 148 -21.68 -27.20 11.84
CA VAL A 148 -21.90 -27.45 13.27
C VAL A 148 -23.25 -26.91 13.74
N LYS A 149 -23.67 -25.75 13.21
CA LYS A 149 -24.92 -25.04 13.51
C LYS A 149 -25.56 -24.56 12.20
N PRO A 150 -26.44 -25.36 11.57
CA PRO A 150 -27.02 -25.05 10.26
C PRO A 150 -27.77 -23.71 10.17
N ASP A 151 -28.29 -23.22 11.30
CA ASP A 151 -29.03 -21.97 11.49
C ASP A 151 -28.14 -20.81 11.97
N ALA A 152 -26.81 -20.91 11.85
CA ALA A 152 -25.90 -19.87 12.31
C ALA A 152 -26.15 -18.51 11.65
N THR A 153 -26.20 -17.46 12.47
CA THR A 153 -26.38 -16.09 12.00
C THR A 153 -25.05 -15.43 11.66
N ASP A 154 -25.13 -14.26 11.02
CA ASP A 154 -23.94 -13.43 10.75
C ASP A 154 -23.23 -13.01 12.05
N GLU A 155 -23.96 -12.78 13.15
CA GLU A 155 -23.34 -12.51 14.45
C GLU A 155 -22.54 -13.69 14.99
N ASP A 156 -23.03 -14.92 14.81
CA ASP A 156 -22.32 -16.15 15.22
C ASP A 156 -20.98 -16.28 14.46
N VAL A 157 -21.00 -16.01 13.15
CA VAL A 157 -19.81 -16.03 12.30
C VAL A 157 -18.81 -14.97 12.72
N ASP A 158 -19.27 -13.72 12.93
CA ASP A 158 -18.38 -12.64 13.33
C ASP A 158 -17.79 -12.86 14.73
N MET A 159 -18.52 -13.52 15.64
CA MET A 159 -18.02 -13.93 16.95
C MET A 159 -16.85 -14.91 16.83
N VAL A 160 -17.00 -15.92 15.96
CA VAL A 160 -15.93 -16.91 15.70
C VAL A 160 -14.70 -16.25 15.06
N MET A 161 -14.91 -15.34 14.10
CA MET A 161 -13.82 -14.58 13.46
C MET A 161 -13.06 -13.67 14.43
N ARG A 162 -13.74 -13.12 15.46
CA ARG A 162 -13.14 -12.27 16.49
C ARG A 162 -12.44 -13.07 17.58
N SER A 163 -12.79 -14.34 17.75
CA SER A 163 -12.17 -15.21 18.75
C SER A 163 -10.81 -15.72 18.26
N GLU A 164 -9.77 -15.58 19.07
CA GLU A 164 -8.43 -16.11 18.74
C GLU A 164 -8.38 -17.65 18.68
N GLY A 165 -9.47 -18.34 19.07
CA GLY A 165 -9.59 -19.80 19.05
C GLY A 165 -10.35 -20.38 17.86
N GLY A 166 -10.86 -19.58 16.92
CA GLY A 166 -11.61 -20.09 15.76
C GLY A 166 -12.80 -20.97 16.17
N ARG A 167 -12.95 -22.15 15.52
CA ARG A 167 -14.07 -23.10 15.77
C ARG A 167 -14.16 -23.55 17.25
N GLU A 168 -13.06 -23.53 18.01
CA GLU A 168 -13.03 -23.86 19.45
C GLU A 168 -13.83 -22.88 20.32
N ALA A 169 -14.09 -21.66 19.84
CA ALA A 169 -14.99 -20.74 20.52
C ALA A 169 -16.46 -21.24 20.50
N LEU A 170 -16.90 -21.92 19.43
CA LEU A 170 -18.25 -22.48 19.36
C LEU A 170 -18.46 -23.58 20.42
N TYR A 171 -17.43 -24.40 20.67
CA TYR A 171 -17.50 -25.45 21.70
C TYR A 171 -17.50 -24.91 23.13
N ARG A 172 -16.95 -23.70 23.36
CA ARG A 172 -16.99 -23.03 24.67
C ARG A 172 -18.35 -22.41 24.99
N VAL A 173 -19.07 -21.88 23.99
CA VAL A 173 -20.42 -21.32 24.18
C VAL A 173 -21.45 -22.41 24.53
N ARG A 174 -21.23 -23.66 24.11
CA ARG A 174 -22.09 -24.80 24.46
C ARG A 174 -21.82 -25.40 25.85
N ARG A 175 -20.82 -24.91 26.58
CA ARG A 175 -20.41 -25.42 27.89
C ARG A 175 -20.69 -24.39 28.99
N ILE A 176 -21.97 -24.05 29.14
CA ILE A 176 -22.49 -23.45 30.37
C ILE A 176 -23.44 -24.50 30.97
N PRO A 177 -23.16 -25.03 32.19
CA PRO A 177 -24.06 -25.95 32.87
C PRO A 177 -25.40 -25.31 33.24
#